data_AF-A0A7R9MJK7-F1
#
_entry.id   AF-A0A7R9MJK7-F1
#
_cell.length_a   1.000
_cell.length_b   1.000
_cell.length_c   1.000
_cell.angle_alpha   90.00
_cell.angle_beta   90.00
_cell.angle_gamma   90.00
#
_symmetry.space_group_name_H-M   'P 1'
#
loop_
_entity.id
_entity.type
_entity.pdbx_description
1 polymer ?
#
loop_
_entity_poly.entity_id
_entity_poly.type
_entity_poly.pdbx_seq_one_letter_code
_entity_poly.pdbx_strand_id
1 'polypeptide(L)'
;MSGEYKDELRANLLNDLQLKDVTNYSHYSLSKKVWKVFLGAGIIVIVIGVGIGFGLYYGLKKECDGSCLGSYTSDSYLGVYEKYAISTDSEPCAPIGKAILEKGGNAIDSMISVLLCMGVTIPESM
;
A
#
# COMPACT_ATOMS: atom_id res chain seq x y z
N MET A 1 23.62 -37.35 14.13
CA MET A 1 23.94 -36.05 13.51
C MET A 1 22.84 -35.00 13.71
N SER A 2 22.04 -35.08 14.78
CA SER A 2 20.92 -34.15 15.09
C SER A 2 20.89 -33.79 16.60
N GLY A 3 22.05 -33.90 17.25
CA GLY A 3 22.23 -33.57 18.67
C GLY A 3 22.94 -32.23 18.83
N GLU A 4 24.01 -32.01 18.06
CA GLU A 4 24.89 -30.84 18.17
C GLU A 4 24.20 -29.51 17.82
N TYR A 5 23.30 -29.50 16.83
CA TYR A 5 22.58 -28.29 16.39
C TYR A 5 21.61 -27.74 17.45
N LYS A 6 21.09 -28.60 18.34
CA LYS A 6 20.09 -28.21 19.34
C LYS A 6 20.71 -27.43 20.50
N ASP A 7 21.99 -27.67 20.78
CA ASP A 7 22.68 -27.04 21.89
C ASP A 7 23.24 -25.66 21.51
N GLU A 8 23.68 -25.47 20.26
CA GLU A 8 24.04 -24.15 19.72
C GLU A 8 22.80 -23.22 19.60
N LEU A 9 21.65 -23.76 19.18
CA LEU A 9 20.41 -22.98 19.07
C LEU A 9 19.89 -22.53 20.43
N ARG A 10 20.09 -23.34 21.48
CA ARG A 10 19.72 -22.98 22.87
C ARG A 10 20.64 -21.91 23.46
N ALA A 11 21.93 -21.91 23.14
CA ALA A 11 22.86 -20.89 23.60
C ALA A 11 22.55 -19.50 23.01
N ASN A 12 22.16 -19.44 21.73
CA ASN A 12 21.78 -18.18 21.09
C ASN A 12 20.41 -17.65 21.54
N LEU A 13 19.44 -18.54 21.82
CA LEU A 13 18.11 -18.12 22.27
C LEU A 13 18.11 -17.53 23.69
N LEU A 14 19.01 -18.01 24.56
CA LEU A 14 19.14 -17.50 25.94
C LEU A 14 19.82 -16.12 25.99
N ASN A 15 20.75 -15.84 25.08
CA ASN A 15 21.40 -14.52 24.98
C ASN A 15 20.44 -13.43 24.46
N ASP A 16 19.53 -13.78 23.56
CA ASP A 16 18.56 -12.83 22.97
C ASP A 16 17.41 -12.48 23.94
N LEU A 17 17.00 -13.43 24.78
CA LEU A 17 15.96 -13.20 25.79
C LEU A 17 16.43 -12.29 26.94
N GLN A 18 17.72 -12.30 27.31
CA GLN A 18 18.22 -11.44 28.38
C GLN A 18 18.51 -9.99 27.94
N LEU A 19 18.74 -9.73 26.64
CA LEU A 19 19.02 -8.39 26.12
C LEU A 19 17.77 -7.54 25.88
N LYS A 20 16.62 -8.16 25.61
CA LYS A 20 15.35 -7.44 25.44
C LYS A 20 14.74 -6.92 26.74
N ASP A 21 14.94 -7.62 27.86
CA ASP A 21 14.35 -7.20 29.13
C ASP A 21 15.12 -6.05 29.80
N VAL A 22 16.45 -5.98 29.65
CA VAL A 22 17.27 -4.92 30.26
C VAL A 22 17.07 -3.56 29.57
N THR A 23 16.85 -3.55 28.25
CA THR A 23 16.57 -2.31 27.50
C THR A 23 15.16 -1.78 27.74
N ASN A 24 14.20 -2.63 28.10
CA ASN A 24 12.82 -2.23 28.34
C ASN A 24 12.56 -1.74 29.78
N TYR A 25 13.27 -2.29 30.78
CA TYR A 25 13.05 -1.94 32.19
C TYR A 25 13.77 -0.66 32.67
N SER A 26 14.89 -0.27 32.02
CA SER A 26 15.70 0.89 32.43
C SER A 26 15.03 2.25 32.20
N HIS A 27 13.91 2.30 31.46
CA HIS A 27 13.26 3.55 31.08
C HIS A 27 12.07 3.96 31.96
N TYR A 28 11.72 3.17 32.99
CA TYR A 28 10.53 3.42 33.83
C TYR A 28 10.82 3.84 35.28
N SER A 29 12.08 3.82 35.72
CA SER A 29 12.45 4.23 37.07
C SER A 29 13.28 5.51 37.06
N LEU A 30 12.66 6.65 36.73
CA LEU A 30 13.08 7.90 37.35
C LEU A 30 11.98 8.97 37.35
N SER A 31 11.19 8.99 38.42
CA SER A 31 10.51 10.17 38.97
C SER A 31 9.33 10.75 38.16
N LYS A 32 8.22 11.04 38.85
CA LYS A 32 6.97 11.66 38.34
C LYS A 32 7.18 12.93 37.50
N LYS A 33 8.37 13.54 37.55
CA LYS A 33 8.81 14.65 36.69
C LYS A 33 9.12 14.19 35.26
N VAL A 34 9.75 13.04 35.08
CA VAL A 34 10.11 12.48 33.78
C VAL A 34 8.88 11.92 33.06
N TRP A 35 7.86 11.44 33.78
CA TRP A 35 6.54 11.14 33.21
C TRP A 35 5.89 12.37 32.53
N LYS A 36 5.99 13.55 33.16
CA LYS A 36 5.48 14.80 32.56
C LYS A 36 6.28 15.20 31.33
N VAL A 37 7.58 14.90 31.30
CA VAL A 37 8.45 15.13 30.13
C VAL A 37 8.10 14.18 28.98
N PHE A 38 7.85 12.89 29.25
CA PHE A 38 7.43 11.93 28.23
C PHE A 38 6.02 12.21 27.69
N LEU A 39 5.08 12.65 28.54
CA LEU A 39 3.78 13.14 28.09
C LEU A 39 3.91 14.37 27.18
N GLY A 40 4.76 15.33 27.54
CA GLY A 40 5.02 16.52 26.74
C GLY A 40 5.69 16.21 25.40
N ALA A 41 6.69 15.34 25.39
CA ALA A 41 7.38 14.90 24.18
C ALA A 41 6.44 14.13 23.24
N GLY A 42 5.58 13.26 23.78
CA GLY A 42 4.57 12.53 22.99
C GLY A 42 3.58 13.47 22.30
N ILE A 43 3.08 14.49 23.00
CA ILE A 43 2.17 15.50 22.42
C ILE A 43 2.86 16.28 21.30
N ILE A 44 4.13 16.67 21.49
CA ILE A 44 4.90 17.40 20.46
C ILE A 44 5.06 16.56 19.19
N VAL A 45 5.37 15.26 19.32
CA VAL A 45 5.48 14.35 18.16
C VAL A 45 4.14 14.21 17.44
N ILE A 46 3.03 14.14 18.17
CA ILE A 46 1.69 14.07 17.57
C ILE A 46 1.35 15.38 16.86
N VAL A 47 1.63 16.54 17.44
CA VAL A 47 1.37 17.85 16.82
C VAL A 47 2.20 18.02 15.54
N ILE A 48 3.47 17.61 15.55
CA ILE A 48 4.32 17.62 14.35
C ILE A 48 3.79 16.64 13.30
N GLY A 49 3.42 15.42 13.69
CA GLY A 49 2.86 14.41 12.79
C GLY A 49 1.54 14.86 12.14
N VAL A 50 0.66 15.50 12.92
CA VAL A 50 -0.58 16.09 12.41
C VAL A 50 -0.28 17.28 11.51
N GLY A 51 0.65 18.17 11.86
CA GLY A 51 1.03 19.31 11.02
C GLY A 51 1.62 18.88 9.67
N ILE A 52 2.51 17.88 9.67
CA ILE A 52 3.09 17.31 8.45
C ILE A 52 2.02 16.56 7.66
N GLY A 53 1.19 15.74 8.31
CA GLY A 53 0.12 15.00 7.66
C GLY A 53 -0.92 15.92 7.01
N PHE A 54 -1.32 16.98 7.69
CA PHE A 54 -2.26 17.97 7.17
C PHE A 54 -1.61 18.81 6.06
N GLY A 55 -0.36 19.24 6.24
CA GLY A 55 0.40 19.97 5.22
C GLY A 55 0.64 19.16 3.94
N LEU A 56 0.91 17.86 4.06
CA LEU A 56 1.01 16.95 2.92
C LEU A 56 -0.35 16.61 2.33
N TYR A 57 -1.39 16.45 3.15
CA TYR A 57 -2.75 16.17 2.66
C TYR A 57 -3.29 17.31 1.78
N TYR A 58 -3.08 18.57 2.19
CA TYR A 58 -3.48 19.74 1.39
C TYR A 58 -2.43 20.14 0.35
N GLY A 59 -1.13 19.91 0.60
CA GLY A 59 -0.04 20.34 -0.27
C GLY A 59 0.33 19.34 -1.37
N LEU A 60 0.01 18.05 -1.20
CA LEU A 60 0.20 17.02 -2.22
C LEU A 60 -1.04 16.85 -3.11
N LYS A 61 -1.88 17.88 -3.21
CA LYS A 61 -2.87 17.95 -4.29
C LYS A 61 -2.15 18.46 -5.54
N LYS A 62 -1.34 17.58 -6.15
CA LYS A 62 -0.88 17.81 -7.52
C LYS A 62 -2.03 17.47 -8.46
N GLU A 63 -2.93 18.44 -8.67
CA GLU A 63 -3.71 18.45 -9.89
C GLU A 63 -2.71 18.68 -11.04
N CYS A 64 -2.37 17.61 -11.75
CA CYS A 64 -1.67 17.72 -13.03
C CYS A 64 -2.67 18.26 -14.04
N ASP A 65 -2.73 19.60 -14.18
CA ASP A 65 -3.53 20.30 -15.17
C ASP A 65 -2.85 20.21 -16.54
N GLY A 66 -2.88 19.01 -17.12
CA GLY A 66 -2.50 18.70 -18.51
C GLY A 66 -1.02 18.85 -18.87
N SER A 67 -0.20 19.54 -18.08
CA SER A 67 1.14 20.02 -18.51
C SER A 67 2.23 18.93 -18.64
N CYS A 68 1.98 17.70 -18.17
CA CYS A 68 2.94 16.58 -18.29
C CYS A 68 2.96 15.94 -19.68
N LEU A 69 1.92 16.15 -20.47
CA LEU A 69 1.86 15.87 -21.90
C LEU A 69 1.72 17.25 -22.55
N GLY A 70 2.57 17.65 -23.50
CA GLY A 70 2.31 18.87 -24.27
C GLY A 70 0.85 18.90 -24.76
N SER A 71 0.26 20.06 -25.06
CA SER A 71 -1.15 20.21 -25.44
C SER A 71 -1.53 19.33 -26.66
N TYR A 72 -1.80 18.06 -26.40
CA TYR A 72 -2.21 17.03 -27.35
C TYR A 72 -3.59 16.59 -26.89
N THR A 73 -4.61 17.14 -27.55
CA THR A 73 -6.00 16.72 -27.39
C THR A 73 -6.23 15.52 -28.30
N SER A 74 -6.42 14.34 -27.72
CA SER A 74 -6.95 13.19 -28.46
C SER A 74 -8.48 13.27 -28.49
N ASP A 75 -9.11 12.88 -29.60
CA ASP A 75 -10.57 12.76 -29.73
C ASP A 75 -11.15 11.57 -28.92
N SER A 76 -10.32 10.90 -28.12
CA SER A 76 -10.74 9.81 -27.26
C SER A 76 -11.72 10.29 -26.18
N TYR A 77 -12.78 9.51 -25.95
CA TYR A 77 -13.75 9.79 -24.91
C TYR A 77 -13.15 9.63 -23.51
N LEU A 78 -13.03 10.73 -22.76
CA LEU A 78 -12.62 10.72 -21.36
C LEU A 78 -13.82 10.34 -20.48
N GLY A 79 -14.06 9.04 -20.34
CA GLY A 79 -15.17 8.52 -19.54
C GLY A 79 -14.89 8.59 -18.04
N VAL A 80 -15.81 9.20 -17.29
CA VAL A 80 -15.87 9.10 -15.82
C VAL A 80 -16.87 8.01 -15.45
N TYR A 81 -16.42 7.00 -14.71
CA TYR A 81 -17.23 5.83 -14.36
C TYR A 81 -17.42 5.71 -12.85
N GLU A 82 -18.66 5.48 -12.41
CA GLU A 82 -19.01 5.41 -10.98
C GLU A 82 -18.90 4.00 -10.40
N LYS A 83 -19.33 2.98 -11.16
CA LYS A 83 -19.44 1.59 -10.66
C LYS A 83 -18.24 0.71 -10.99
N TYR A 84 -17.73 0.84 -12.21
CA TYR A 84 -16.62 0.05 -12.71
C TYR A 84 -16.01 0.69 -13.95
N ALA A 85 -14.70 0.52 -14.13
CA ALA A 85 -13.96 0.91 -15.31
C ALA A 85 -13.05 -0.24 -15.73
N ILE A 86 -12.93 -0.45 -17.04
CA ILE A 86 -12.09 -1.50 -17.63
C ILE A 86 -11.28 -0.85 -18.74
N SER A 87 -9.97 -1.08 -18.72
CA SER A 87 -9.03 -0.61 -19.73
C SER A 87 -8.25 -1.81 -20.25
N THR A 88 -8.19 -1.97 -21.57
CA THR A 88 -7.53 -3.10 -22.25
C THR A 88 -6.93 -2.62 -23.55
N ASP A 89 -5.82 -3.23 -23.99
CA ASP A 89 -5.16 -2.86 -25.24
C ASP A 89 -5.91 -3.36 -26.51
N SER A 90 -6.93 -4.18 -26.30
CA SER A 90 -7.81 -4.72 -27.34
C SER A 90 -9.22 -4.16 -27.18
N GLU A 91 -9.69 -3.40 -28.18
CA GLU A 91 -11.05 -2.82 -28.24
C GLU A 91 -12.16 -3.85 -27.88
N PRO A 92 -12.19 -5.08 -28.42
CA PRO A 92 -13.27 -6.03 -28.13
C PRO A 92 -13.25 -6.60 -26.69
N CYS A 93 -12.15 -6.50 -25.96
CA CYS A 93 -12.03 -7.15 -24.64
C CYS A 93 -12.62 -6.32 -23.49
N ALA A 94 -12.61 -4.98 -23.58
CA ALA A 94 -13.20 -4.13 -22.55
C ALA A 94 -14.73 -4.34 -22.38
N PRO A 95 -15.54 -4.43 -23.46
CA PRO A 95 -16.96 -4.78 -23.36
C PRO A 95 -17.23 -6.15 -22.73
N ILE A 96 -16.35 -7.14 -22.94
CA ILE A 96 -16.50 -8.48 -22.38
C ILE A 96 -16.36 -8.45 -20.87
N GLY A 97 -15.30 -7.83 -20.34
CA GLY A 97 -15.13 -7.65 -18.90
C GLY A 97 -16.30 -6.87 -18.29
N LYS A 98 -16.80 -5.84 -19.01
CA LYS A 98 -17.95 -5.04 -18.56
C LYS A 98 -19.19 -5.92 -18.39
N ALA A 99 -19.44 -6.82 -19.35
CA ALA A 99 -20.56 -7.75 -19.28
C ALA A 99 -20.44 -8.74 -18.10
N ILE A 100 -19.24 -9.09 -17.65
CA ILE A 100 -19.05 -9.91 -16.45
C ILE A 100 -19.42 -9.13 -15.18
N LEU A 101 -19.01 -7.87 -15.08
CA LEU A 101 -19.39 -6.99 -13.95
C LEU A 101 -20.89 -6.72 -13.92
N GLU A 102 -21.53 -6.56 -15.09
CA GLU A 102 -22.99 -6.39 -15.21
C GLU A 102 -23.77 -7.63 -14.78
N LYS A 103 -23.18 -8.82 -14.91
CA LYS A 103 -23.74 -10.10 -14.43
C LYS A 103 -23.53 -10.33 -12.93
N GLY A 104 -22.96 -9.37 -12.20
CA GLY A 104 -22.66 -9.47 -10.78
C GLY A 104 -21.34 -10.19 -10.47
N GLY A 105 -20.49 -10.41 -11.47
CA GLY A 105 -19.10 -10.86 -11.26
C GLY A 105 -18.28 -9.77 -10.58
N ASN A 106 -17.21 -10.17 -9.89
CA ASN A 106 -16.29 -9.23 -9.25
C ASN A 106 -15.19 -8.76 -10.23
N ALA A 107 -14.31 -7.88 -9.75
CA ALA A 107 -13.19 -7.37 -10.54
C ALA A 107 -12.24 -8.47 -11.05
N ILE A 108 -12.07 -9.55 -10.28
CA ILE A 108 -11.23 -10.71 -10.64
C ILE A 108 -11.89 -11.52 -11.76
N ASP A 109 -13.20 -11.78 -11.68
CA ASP A 109 -13.94 -12.49 -12.73
C ASP A 109 -13.88 -11.73 -14.06
N SER A 110 -14.05 -10.40 -14.00
CA SER A 110 -13.89 -9.51 -15.16
C SER A 110 -12.47 -9.57 -15.71
N MET A 111 -11.45 -9.51 -14.85
CA MET A 111 -10.04 -9.60 -15.26
C MET A 111 -9.74 -10.93 -15.96
N ILE A 112 -10.21 -12.07 -15.43
CA ILE A 112 -9.99 -13.38 -16.06
C ILE A 112 -10.59 -13.41 -17.47
N SER A 113 -11.82 -12.89 -17.65
CA SER A 113 -12.46 -12.84 -18.95
C SER A 113 -11.70 -11.97 -19.97
N VAL A 114 -11.15 -10.85 -19.50
CA VAL A 114 -10.34 -9.93 -20.29
C VAL A 114 -9.01 -10.57 -20.69
N LEU A 115 -8.32 -11.23 -19.75
CA LEU A 115 -7.05 -11.93 -20.03
C LEU A 115 -7.25 -13.03 -21.07
N LEU A 116 -8.32 -13.82 -20.95
CA LEU A 116 -8.63 -14.84 -21.96
C LEU A 116 -8.94 -14.22 -23.34
N CYS A 117 -9.67 -13.11 -23.39
CA CYS A 117 -9.93 -12.40 -24.62
C CYS A 117 -8.64 -11.85 -25.25
N MET A 118 -7.81 -11.16 -24.47
CA MET A 118 -6.57 -10.57 -24.96
C MET A 118 -5.59 -11.66 -25.43
N GLY A 119 -5.51 -12.80 -24.74
CA GLY A 119 -4.70 -13.94 -25.18
C GLY A 119 -5.10 -14.53 -26.54
N VAL A 120 -6.35 -14.29 -26.98
CA VAL A 120 -6.82 -14.66 -28.33
C VAL A 120 -6.62 -13.53 -29.33
N THR A 121 -6.89 -12.27 -28.94
CA THR A 121 -6.87 -11.13 -29.88
C THR A 121 -5.48 -10.54 -30.12
N ILE A 122 -4.60 -10.61 -29.12
CA ILE A 122 -3.25 -10.02 -29.13
C ILE A 122 -2.23 -10.99 -28.52
N PRO A 123 -2.07 -12.20 -29.10
CA PRO A 123 -1.20 -13.25 -28.53
C PRO A 123 0.27 -12.86 -28.46
N GLU A 124 0.73 -11.90 -29.25
CA GLU A 124 2.12 -11.43 -29.27
C GLU A 124 2.50 -10.60 -28.03
N SER A 125 1.53 -10.16 -27.24
CA SER A 125 1.73 -9.24 -26.10
C SER A 125 1.34 -9.85 -24.76
N MET A 126 0.89 -11.11 -24.74
CA MET A 126 0.37 -11.80 -23.55
C MET A 126 1.05 -13.13 -23.27
#